data_AF-A0A561X5T6-F1
#
_entry.id   AF-A0A561X5T6-F1
#
_cell.length_a   1.000
_cell.length_b   1.000
_cell.length_c   1.000
_cell.angle_alpha   90.00
_cell.angle_beta   90.00
_cell.angle_gamma   90.00
#
_symmetry.space_group_name_H-M   'P 1'
#
loop_
_entity.id
_entity.type
_entity.pdbx_description
1 polymer ?
#
loop_
_entity_poly.entity_id
_entity_poly.type
_entity_poly.pdbx_seq_one_letter_code
_entity_poly.pdbx_strand_id
1 'polypeptide(L)'
;MKRWTTIVLFMLLLFVPLRVSGAGSSALTEAVNKQFKDTLTYYKNGSVQILDSMTTSTEVTENDTKTTKTVQVVLAQGSEIRDSLFVFHAKQIFYYDADSQKLLDSASLSKNEDIKQFEKKHKGELGKKLSPLSFTVLLVALLLTITFPPLVAIWFYGDASISHRYTSKAASMKA
;
A
#
# COMPACT_ATOMS: atom_id res chain seq x y z
N MET A 1 20.03 -3.89 -36.58
CA MET A 1 19.71 -4.47 -35.25
C MET A 1 20.43 -3.79 -34.08
N LYS A 2 21.64 -3.23 -34.25
CA LYS A 2 22.46 -2.63 -33.17
C LYS A 2 21.91 -1.34 -32.51
N ARG A 3 20.95 -0.65 -33.15
CA ARG A 3 20.31 0.58 -32.62
C ARG A 3 19.12 0.31 -31.69
N TRP A 4 18.54 -0.89 -31.76
CA TRP A 4 17.40 -1.27 -30.91
C TRP A 4 17.90 -1.80 -29.56
N THR A 5 19.07 -2.45 -29.54
CA THR A 5 19.72 -2.94 -28.31
C THR A 5 20.10 -1.80 -27.36
N THR A 6 20.47 -0.62 -27.88
CA THR A 6 20.77 0.56 -27.05
C THR A 6 19.52 1.18 -26.44
N ILE A 7 18.37 1.15 -27.14
CA ILE A 7 17.11 1.68 -26.62
C ILE A 7 16.55 0.77 -25.53
N VAL A 8 16.63 -0.55 -25.70
CA VAL A 8 16.19 -1.53 -24.68
C VAL A 8 17.07 -1.44 -23.43
N LEU A 9 18.39 -1.27 -23.59
CA LEU A 9 19.31 -1.11 -22.45
C LEU A 9 19.07 0.21 -21.67
N PHE A 10 18.74 1.29 -22.39
CA PHE A 10 18.40 2.57 -21.76
C PHE A 10 17.04 2.54 -21.06
N MET A 11 16.06 1.81 -21.61
CA MET A 11 14.74 1.63 -20.99
C MET A 11 14.81 0.75 -19.74
N LEU A 12 15.74 -0.21 -19.67
CA LEU A 12 15.97 -1.04 -18.48
C LEU A 12 16.55 -0.22 -17.31
N LEU A 13 17.36 0.81 -17.60
CA LEU A 13 17.95 1.71 -16.60
C LEU A 13 16.93 2.66 -15.94
N LEU A 14 15.79 2.92 -16.59
CA LEU A 14 14.70 3.74 -16.03
C LEU A 14 13.83 3.00 -15.00
N PHE A 15 13.98 1.68 -14.88
CA PHE A 15 13.28 0.86 -13.89
C PHE A 15 14.11 0.58 -12.63
N VAL A 16 15.24 1.25 -12.43
CA VAL A 16 15.94 1.19 -11.14
C VAL A 16 15.11 2.03 -10.14
N PRO A 17 14.41 1.42 -9.17
CA PRO A 17 13.77 2.22 -8.13
C PRO A 17 14.88 2.89 -7.34
N LEU A 18 15.00 4.22 -7.47
CA LEU A 18 15.71 5.07 -6.54
C LEU A 18 15.08 4.86 -5.15
N ARG A 19 15.61 3.89 -4.39
CA ARG A 19 15.29 3.75 -2.98
C ARG A 19 16.01 4.87 -2.25
N VAL A 20 15.35 6.03 -2.15
CA VAL A 20 15.71 7.05 -1.17
C VAL A 20 15.48 6.40 0.20
N SER A 21 16.54 5.84 0.76
CA SER A 21 16.54 5.36 2.14
C SER A 21 16.64 6.58 3.03
N GLY A 22 15.48 7.11 3.45
CA GLY A 22 15.42 8.10 4.52
C GLY A 22 15.99 7.46 5.78
N ALA A 23 17.21 7.81 6.14
CA ALA A 23 17.85 7.38 7.38
C ALA A 23 17.19 8.10 8.57
N GLY A 24 16.03 7.60 9.01
CA GLY A 24 15.58 7.83 10.38
C GLY A 24 16.59 7.21 11.34
N SER A 25 16.73 7.75 12.56
CA SER A 25 17.60 7.13 13.57
C SER A 25 17.20 5.66 13.74
N SER A 26 18.18 4.77 13.93
CA SER A 26 17.92 3.33 14.05
C SER A 26 16.91 3.04 15.15
N ALA A 27 17.01 3.75 16.29
CA ALA A 27 16.10 3.64 17.43
C ALA A 27 14.66 4.06 17.09
N LEU A 28 14.47 5.18 16.38
CA LEU A 28 13.14 5.61 15.95
C LEU A 28 12.51 4.59 15.00
N THR A 29 13.30 4.14 14.01
CA THR A 29 12.82 3.18 13.01
C THR A 29 12.47 1.85 13.66
N GLU A 30 13.26 1.39 14.63
CA GLU A 30 13.01 0.18 15.41
C GLU A 30 11.77 0.30 16.30
N ALA A 31 11.59 1.43 16.99
CA ALA A 31 10.42 1.68 17.81
C ALA A 31 9.13 1.69 16.97
N VAL A 32 9.14 2.38 15.82
CA VAL A 32 8.03 2.39 14.86
C VAL A 32 7.77 1.00 14.29
N ASN A 33 8.83 0.25 13.97
CA ASN A 33 8.71 -1.12 13.46
C ASN A 33 8.06 -2.05 14.47
N LYS A 34 8.41 -1.91 15.75
CA LYS A 34 7.79 -2.66 16.85
C LYS A 34 6.31 -2.29 16.99
N GLN A 35 5.98 -0.99 17.00
CA GLN A 35 4.59 -0.53 17.10
C GLN A 35 3.73 -1.06 15.94
N PHE A 36 4.27 -1.05 14.71
CA PHE A 36 3.57 -1.64 13.57
C PHE A 36 3.40 -3.15 13.71
N LYS A 37 4.40 -3.88 14.16
CA LYS A 37 4.30 -5.32 14.42
C LYS A 37 3.21 -5.67 15.43
N ASP A 38 3.05 -4.84 16.47
CA ASP A 38 2.07 -5.06 17.53
C ASP A 38 0.64 -4.67 17.08
N THR A 39 0.52 -3.71 16.16
CA THR A 39 -0.78 -3.16 15.71
C THR A 39 -1.32 -3.83 14.43
N LEU A 40 -0.44 -4.31 13.55
CA LEU A 40 -0.78 -4.79 12.22
C LEU A 40 -0.59 -6.31 12.11
N THR A 41 -1.66 -7.04 11.85
CA THR A 41 -1.68 -8.52 11.86
C THR A 41 -0.73 -9.15 10.82
N TYR A 42 -0.66 -8.58 9.62
CA TYR A 42 0.11 -9.13 8.50
C TYR A 42 1.36 -8.29 8.20
N TYR A 43 1.92 -7.67 9.23
CA TYR A 43 3.02 -6.75 9.08
C TYR A 43 4.30 -7.44 8.57
N LYS A 44 4.92 -6.86 7.54
CA LYS A 44 6.26 -7.27 7.11
C LYS A 44 7.30 -6.59 7.99
N ASN A 45 7.95 -7.36 8.85
CA ASN A 45 9.03 -6.87 9.71
C ASN A 45 10.14 -6.17 8.89
N GLY A 46 10.58 -5.00 9.34
CA GLY A 46 11.61 -4.20 8.68
C GLY A 46 11.13 -3.46 7.43
N SER A 47 9.83 -3.40 7.17
CA SER A 47 9.26 -2.66 6.03
C SER A 47 8.99 -1.18 6.30
N VAL A 48 9.32 -0.69 7.50
CA VAL A 48 9.14 0.71 7.88
C VAL A 48 9.88 1.63 6.92
N GLN A 49 9.18 2.67 6.49
CA GLN A 49 9.77 3.80 5.79
C GLN A 49 9.30 5.09 6.45
N ILE A 50 10.24 5.95 6.84
CA ILE A 50 9.93 7.30 7.31
C ILE A 50 9.79 8.18 6.07
N LEU A 51 8.58 8.72 5.86
CA LEU A 51 8.24 9.49 4.67
C LEU A 51 8.47 10.99 4.86
N ASP A 52 8.10 11.50 6.02
CA ASP A 52 8.27 12.90 6.40
C ASP A 52 8.49 12.97 7.91
N SER A 53 9.21 13.99 8.37
CA SER A 53 9.49 14.18 9.79
C SER A 53 9.65 15.65 10.12
N MET A 54 9.19 16.04 11.30
CA MET A 54 9.48 17.35 11.87
C MET A 54 9.85 17.20 13.35
N THR A 55 10.58 18.17 13.88
CA THR A 55 10.90 18.24 15.30
C THR A 55 10.31 19.50 15.88
N THR A 56 9.61 19.39 16.99
CA THR A 56 9.04 20.54 17.69
C THR A 56 9.08 20.31 19.19
N SER A 57 8.99 21.38 19.97
CA SER A 57 8.91 21.27 21.44
C SER A 57 7.47 21.38 21.88
N THR A 58 7.02 20.45 22.71
CA THR A 58 5.67 20.48 23.25
C THR A 58 5.59 19.91 24.65
N GLU A 59 4.49 20.19 25.34
CA GLU A 59 4.18 19.62 26.64
C GLU A 59 3.71 18.18 26.50
N VAL A 60 4.38 17.28 27.22
CA VAL A 60 4.02 15.88 27.36
C VAL A 60 3.59 15.65 28.80
N THR A 61 2.41 15.05 28.98
CA THR A 61 1.88 14.65 30.29
C THR A 61 2.29 13.21 30.55
N GLU A 62 3.22 13.01 31.48
CA GLU A 62 3.70 11.69 31.89
C GLU A 62 3.51 11.58 33.41
N ASN A 63 2.71 10.60 33.86
CA ASN A 63 2.39 10.38 35.28
C ASN A 63 1.92 11.65 36.03
N ASP A 64 0.91 12.34 35.48
CA ASP A 64 0.34 13.60 36.01
C ASP A 64 1.30 14.80 36.08
N THR A 65 2.53 14.67 35.57
CA THR A 65 3.48 15.78 35.45
C THR A 65 3.58 16.27 34.01
N LYS A 66 3.44 17.58 33.80
CA LYS A 66 3.62 18.22 32.50
C LYS A 66 5.08 18.61 32.34
N THR A 67 5.73 18.05 31.33
CA THR A 67 7.12 18.37 31.00
C THR A 67 7.23 18.81 29.55
N THR A 68 7.96 19.89 29.30
CA THR A 68 8.27 20.32 27.94
C THR A 68 9.38 19.45 27.40
N LYS A 69 9.09 18.69 26.35
CA LYS A 69 10.04 17.79 25.70
C LYS A 69 10.17 18.11 24.22
N THR A 70 11.32 17.80 23.65
CA THR A 70 11.54 17.88 22.20
C THR A 70 11.01 16.59 21.56
N VAL A 71 9.94 16.73 20.79
CA VAL A 71 9.22 15.62 20.17
C VAL A 71 9.44 15.65 18.67
N GLN A 72 9.85 14.51 18.12
CA GLN A 72 9.94 14.27 16.69
C GLN A 72 8.64 13.64 16.20
N VAL A 73 7.90 14.36 15.37
CA VAL A 73 6.70 13.87 14.71
C VAL A 73 7.08 13.29 13.37
N VAL A 74 6.76 12.02 13.15
CA VAL A 74 7.14 11.29 11.94
C VAL A 74 5.92 10.70 11.25
N LEU A 75 5.84 10.87 9.94
CA LEU A 75 4.95 10.09 9.09
C LEU A 75 5.70 8.83 8.68
N ALA A 76 5.23 7.67 9.14
CA ALA A 76 5.82 6.40 8.80
C ALA A 76 4.85 5.53 8.01
N GLN A 77 5.42 4.71 7.13
CA GLN A 77 4.70 3.73 6.34
C GLN A 77 5.19 2.33 6.67
N GLY A 78 4.27 1.43 7.02
CA GLY A 78 4.50 0.01 7.15
C GLY A 78 3.84 -0.77 6.00
N SER A 79 4.45 -1.88 5.57
CA SER A 79 3.81 -2.80 4.62
C SER A 79 3.15 -3.96 5.33
N GLU A 80 1.87 -4.20 5.03
CA GLU A 80 1.19 -5.47 5.35
C GLU A 80 1.13 -6.34 4.10
N ILE A 81 1.57 -7.59 4.23
CA ILE A 81 1.52 -8.59 3.18
C ILE A 81 0.65 -9.72 3.69
N ARG A 82 -0.63 -9.73 3.30
CA ARG A 82 -1.53 -10.83 3.66
C ARG A 82 -1.16 -12.10 2.89
N ASP A 83 -0.94 -11.95 1.59
CA ASP A 83 -0.55 -13.01 0.65
C ASP A 83 0.41 -12.45 -0.40
N SER A 84 0.90 -13.30 -1.31
CA SER A 84 1.78 -12.89 -2.42
C SER A 84 1.14 -11.89 -3.40
N LEU A 85 -0.19 -11.81 -3.45
CA LEU A 85 -0.93 -10.92 -4.38
C LEU A 85 -1.43 -9.62 -3.75
N PHE A 86 -1.61 -9.56 -2.42
CA PHE A 86 -2.25 -8.43 -1.75
C PHE A 86 -1.31 -7.79 -0.73
N VAL A 87 -0.70 -6.69 -1.18
CA VAL A 87 0.17 -5.82 -0.37
C VAL A 87 -0.58 -4.53 -0.04
N PHE A 88 -0.57 -4.16 1.22
CA PHE A 88 -1.13 -2.92 1.74
C PHE A 88 0.00 -2.06 2.34
N HIS A 89 -0.14 -0.75 2.20
CA HIS A 89 0.71 0.23 2.84
C HIS A 89 -0.11 0.97 3.89
N ALA A 90 0.25 0.80 5.15
CA ALA A 90 -0.33 1.49 6.28
C ALA A 90 0.51 2.73 6.59
N LYS A 91 -0.05 3.92 6.41
CA LYS A 91 0.58 5.19 6.78
C LYS A 91 0.00 5.69 8.10
N GLN A 92 0.87 5.99 9.06
CA GLN A 92 0.50 6.49 10.39
C GLN A 92 1.50 7.54 10.85
N ILE A 93 1.02 8.48 11.67
CA ILE A 93 1.86 9.47 12.32
C ILE A 93 2.24 8.94 13.69
N PHE A 94 3.52 9.02 14.03
CA PHE A 94 4.04 8.69 15.34
C PHE A 94 4.73 9.90 15.95
N TYR A 95 4.72 9.94 17.28
CA TYR A 95 5.40 10.96 18.07
C TYR A 95 6.51 10.26 18.83
N TYR A 96 7.74 10.72 18.65
CA TYR A 96 8.92 10.10 19.22
C TYR A 96 9.63 11.12 20.11
N ASP A 97 9.92 10.74 21.35
CA ASP A 97 10.74 11.50 22.26
C ASP A 97 12.21 11.11 22.03
N ALA A 98 13.02 12.07 21.58
CA ALA A 98 14.42 11.83 21.27
C ALA A 98 15.26 11.53 22.53
N ASP A 99 14.87 12.10 23.68
CA ASP A 99 15.61 11.98 24.94
C ASP A 99 15.32 10.65 25.63
N SER A 100 14.05 10.24 25.69
CA SER A 100 13.66 8.97 26.31
C SER A 100 13.69 7.77 25.34
N GLN A 101 13.96 8.02 24.05
CA GLN A 101 14.00 7.03 22.97
C GLN A 101 12.73 6.18 22.87
N LYS A 102 11.56 6.78 23.13
CA LYS A 102 10.27 6.09 23.16
C LYS A 102 9.24 6.79 22.29
N LEU A 103 8.30 5.99 21.79
CA LEU A 103 7.09 6.50 21.18
C LEU A 103 6.15 7.01 22.27
N LEU A 104 5.63 8.20 22.05
CA LEU A 104 4.64 8.86 22.89
C LEU A 104 3.25 8.59 22.35
N ASP A 105 2.30 8.41 23.26
CA ASP A 105 0.89 8.32 22.88
C ASP A 105 0.36 9.71 22.51
N SER A 106 -0.43 9.80 21.44
CA SER A 106 -1.03 11.06 21.00
C SER A 106 -1.89 11.71 22.08
N ALA A 107 -2.47 10.93 23.00
CA ALA A 107 -3.28 11.45 24.09
C ALA A 107 -2.45 12.14 25.19
N SER A 108 -1.19 11.73 25.34
CA SER A 108 -0.26 12.32 26.33
C SER A 108 0.34 13.65 25.88
N LEU A 109 0.17 14.01 24.60
CA LEU A 109 0.80 15.16 23.96
C LEU A 109 -0.15 16.35 23.85
N SER A 110 0.30 17.52 24.30
CA SER A 110 -0.32 18.78 23.93
C SER A 110 0.00 19.08 22.45
N LYS A 111 -1.02 19.20 21.60
CA LYS A 111 -0.81 19.46 20.17
C LYS A 111 -0.62 20.96 19.94
N ASN A 112 0.62 21.38 19.69
CA ASN A 112 0.92 22.74 19.26
C ASN A 112 0.47 22.98 17.80
N GLU A 113 0.57 24.22 17.33
CA GLU A 113 0.12 24.60 15.99
C GLU A 113 0.90 23.85 14.90
N ASP A 114 2.21 23.64 15.08
CA ASP A 114 3.06 22.90 14.14
C ASP A 114 2.58 21.45 13.96
N ILE A 115 2.27 20.75 15.06
CA ILE A 115 1.76 19.38 15.03
C ILE A 115 0.42 19.33 14.30
N LYS A 116 -0.48 20.29 14.57
CA LYS A 116 -1.78 20.36 13.89
C LYS A 116 -1.61 20.58 12.39
N GLN A 117 -0.67 21.43 11.97
CA GLN A 117 -0.39 21.67 10.57
C GLN A 117 0.19 20.41 9.90
N PHE A 118 1.11 19.72 10.57
CA PHE A 118 1.67 18.46 10.08
C PHE A 118 0.60 17.38 9.91
N GLU A 119 -0.27 17.19 10.92
CA GLU A 119 -1.40 16.28 10.85
C GLU A 119 -2.36 16.65 9.71
N LYS A 120 -2.67 17.94 9.56
CA LYS A 120 -3.58 18.43 8.50
C LYS A 120 -2.99 18.21 7.11
N LYS A 121 -1.69 18.47 6.92
CA LYS A 121 -0.96 18.24 5.66
C LYS A 121 -1.06 16.77 5.23
N HIS A 122 -0.91 15.85 6.18
CA HIS A 122 -0.82 14.41 5.90
C HIS A 122 -2.12 13.63 6.12
N LYS A 123 -3.20 14.28 6.57
CA LYS A 123 -4.49 13.63 6.91
C LYS A 123 -5.06 12.76 5.77
N GLY A 124 -4.93 13.20 4.52
CA GLY A 124 -5.41 12.45 3.35
C GLY A 124 -4.54 11.24 2.97
N GLU A 125 -3.35 11.14 3.54
CA GLU A 125 -2.42 10.05 3.31
C GLU A 125 -2.53 8.94 4.35
N LEU A 126 -3.11 9.24 5.51
CA LEU A 126 -3.23 8.28 6.61
C LEU A 126 -4.12 7.09 6.27
N GLY A 127 -3.89 5.99 6.98
CA GLY A 127 -4.67 4.78 6.87
C GLY A 127 -4.02 3.72 5.99
N LYS A 128 -4.79 2.69 5.69
CA LYS A 128 -4.35 1.53 4.91
C LYS A 128 -4.76 1.71 3.46
N LYS A 129 -3.78 1.73 2.55
CA LYS A 129 -4.02 1.79 1.11
C LYS A 129 -3.48 0.54 0.44
N LEU A 130 -4.24 0.01 -0.50
CA LEU A 130 -3.81 -1.14 -1.30
C LEU A 130 -2.69 -0.68 -2.25
N SER A 131 -1.67 -1.52 -2.45
CA SER A 131 -0.61 -1.19 -3.42
C SER A 131 -1.20 -1.13 -4.84
N PRO A 132 -0.69 -0.25 -5.72
CA PRO A 132 -1.21 -0.12 -7.09
C PRO A 132 -1.24 -1.44 -7.85
N LEU A 133 -0.21 -2.27 -7.68
CA LEU A 133 -0.14 -3.61 -8.29
C LEU A 133 -1.24 -4.54 -7.75
N SER A 134 -1.42 -4.59 -6.44
CA SER A 134 -2.47 -5.42 -5.82
C SER A 134 -3.86 -4.94 -6.24
N PHE A 135 -4.04 -3.64 -6.43
CA PHE A 135 -5.27 -3.04 -6.95
C PHE A 135 -5.54 -3.44 -8.40
N THR A 136 -4.51 -3.44 -9.27
CA THR A 136 -4.64 -3.93 -10.65
C THR A 136 -5.01 -5.41 -10.67
N VAL A 137 -4.36 -6.24 -9.85
CA VAL A 137 -4.69 -7.67 -9.73
C VAL A 137 -6.14 -7.85 -9.28
N LEU A 138 -6.59 -7.07 -8.29
CA LEU A 138 -7.99 -7.09 -7.83
C LEU A 138 -8.97 -6.75 -8.96
N LEU A 139 -8.68 -5.70 -9.74
CA LEU A 139 -9.52 -5.28 -10.87
C LEU A 139 -9.57 -6.35 -11.96
N VAL A 140 -8.43 -6.97 -12.30
CA VAL A 140 -8.38 -8.06 -13.29
C VAL A 140 -9.17 -9.27 -12.81
N ALA A 141 -9.02 -9.67 -11.53
CA ALA A 141 -9.77 -10.77 -10.95
C ALA A 141 -11.29 -10.50 -10.97
N LEU A 142 -11.71 -9.27 -10.67
CA LEU A 142 -13.12 -8.86 -10.72
C LEU A 142 -13.66 -8.92 -12.16
N LEU A 143 -12.90 -8.40 -13.13
CA LEU A 143 -13.27 -8.42 -14.54
C LEU A 143 -13.40 -9.85 -15.06
N LEU A 144 -12.44 -10.72 -14.73
CA LEU A 144 -12.50 -12.15 -15.08
C LEU A 144 -13.73 -12.81 -14.45
N THR A 145 -14.06 -12.52 -13.19
CA THR A 145 -15.23 -13.12 -12.54
C THR A 145 -16.54 -12.79 -13.28
N ILE A 146 -16.65 -11.58 -13.85
CA ILE A 146 -17.83 -11.13 -14.60
C ILE A 146 -17.83 -11.66 -16.05
N THR A 147 -16.67 -11.66 -16.71
CA THR A 147 -16.55 -11.98 -18.15
C THR A 147 -16.33 -13.46 -18.42
N PHE A 148 -15.77 -14.21 -17.47
CA PHE A 148 -15.45 -15.62 -17.65
C PHE A 148 -16.71 -16.49 -17.83
N PRO A 149 -17.78 -16.38 -17.01
CA PRO A 149 -18.98 -17.19 -17.21
C PRO A 149 -19.64 -17.06 -18.60
N PRO A 150 -19.88 -15.85 -19.16
CA PRO A 150 -20.45 -15.74 -20.49
C PRO A 150 -19.50 -16.21 -21.59
N LEU A 151 -18.18 -15.98 -21.47
CA LEU A 151 -17.20 -16.50 -22.42
C LEU A 151 -17.19 -18.03 -22.46
N VAL A 152 -17.22 -18.66 -21.29
CA VAL A 152 -17.32 -20.12 -21.14
C VAL A 152 -18.65 -20.62 -21.72
N ALA A 153 -19.76 -19.95 -21.44
CA ALA A 153 -21.06 -20.32 -22.01
C ALA A 153 -21.07 -20.24 -23.55
N ILE A 154 -20.51 -19.19 -24.15
CA ILE A 154 -20.39 -19.09 -25.61
C ILE A 154 -19.52 -20.22 -26.17
N TRP A 155 -18.44 -20.58 -25.49
CA TRP A 155 -17.55 -21.65 -25.93
C TRP A 155 -18.21 -23.04 -25.86
N PHE A 156 -18.96 -23.35 -24.81
CA PHE A 156 -19.64 -24.64 -24.66
C PHE A 156 -20.97 -24.74 -25.44
N TYR A 157 -21.73 -23.65 -25.58
CA TYR A 157 -23.05 -23.65 -26.24
C TYR A 157 -23.04 -23.11 -27.67
N GLY A 158 -21.95 -22.48 -28.12
CA GLY A 158 -21.82 -21.96 -29.48
C GLY A 158 -21.88 -23.03 -30.56
N ASP A 159 -21.34 -24.22 -30.30
CA ASP A 159 -21.32 -25.35 -31.25
C ASP A 159 -22.71 -26.00 -31.45
N ALA A 160 -23.61 -25.93 -30.46
CA ALA A 160 -24.95 -26.52 -30.56
C ALA A 160 -25.80 -25.84 -31.65
N SER A 161 -25.56 -24.55 -31.93
CA SER A 161 -26.33 -23.75 -32.89
C SER A 161 -26.05 -24.08 -34.36
N ILE A 162 -24.88 -24.63 -34.68
CA ILE A 162 -24.51 -24.97 -36.07
C ILE A 162 -25.15 -26.31 -36.49
N SER A 163 -25.31 -27.26 -35.56
CA SER A 163 -25.86 -28.59 -35.86
C SER A 163 -27.33 -28.56 -36.34
N HIS A 164 -28.16 -27.67 -35.77
CA HIS A 164 -29.57 -27.53 -36.16
C HIS A 164 -29.78 -26.88 -37.54
N ARG A 165 -28.78 -26.15 -38.07
CA ARG A 165 -28.86 -25.58 -39.42
C ARG A 165 -28.62 -26.61 -40.53
N TYR A 166 -27.92 -27.70 -40.25
CA TYR A 166 -27.68 -28.76 -41.25
C TYR A 166 -28.83 -29.76 -41.33
N THR A 167 -29.51 -30.05 -40.21
CA THR A 167 -30.63 -31.01 -40.18
C THR A 167 -31.89 -30.45 -40.83
N SER A 168 -32.20 -29.16 -40.67
CA SER A 168 -33.36 -28.53 -41.31
C SER A 168 -33.22 -28.40 -42.82
N LYS A 169 -32.01 -28.13 -43.33
CA LYS A 169 -31.75 -28.03 -44.77
C LYS A 169 -31.83 -29.38 -45.48
N ALA A 170 -31.40 -30.47 -44.83
CA ALA A 170 -31.51 -31.82 -45.35
C ALA A 170 -32.96 -32.34 -45.40
N ALA A 171 -33.81 -31.93 -44.45
CA ALA A 171 -35.23 -32.25 -44.46
C ALA A 171 -36.01 -31.49 -45.55
N SER A 172 -35.65 -30.22 -45.81
CA SER A 172 -36.27 -29.40 -46.85
C SER A 172 -35.92 -29.83 -48.29
N MET A 173 -34.82 -30.55 -48.52
CA MET A 173 -34.45 -31.05 -49.86
C MET A 173 -35.03 -32.44 -50.15
N LYS A 174 -35.75 -33.05 -49.20
CA LYS A 174 -36.42 -34.36 -49.36
C LYS A 174 -37.95 -34.25 -49.47
N ALA A 175 -38.51 -33.05 -49.49
CA ALA A 175 -39.94 -32.79 -49.66
C ALA A 175 -40.23 -32.29 -51.09
#